data_AF-A0A956F097-F1
#
_entry.id   AF-A0A956F097-F1
#
_cell.length_a   1.000
_cell.length_b   1.000
_cell.length_c   1.000
_cell.angle_alpha   90.00
_cell.angle_beta   90.00
_cell.angle_gamma   90.00
#
_symmetry.space_group_name_H-M   'P 1'
#
loop_
_entity.id
_entity.type
_entity.pdbx_description
1 polymer ?
#
loop_
_entity_poly.entity_id
_entity_poly.type
_entity_poly.pdbx_seq_one_letter_code
_entity_poly.pdbx_strand_id
1 'polypeptide(L)'
;MRFSHRVSQGVTLGLCSLLLWLPAAPALAQTAPAPTPSGADSAGSERDPSAAKARESFLAGAKLAADLRWREALERFEASAKLRPHPGTTYNIAICQRALGQYTRARVSFERVLEEAKTEALDQSLLDDTRAILAELRRVLARVTLTLKPKSAKLSIDGRPLRRGENGGFVAGLREPGPPEAPGKSSLKITLDPGPHLLLISRKGYTDYVKRLTLRPGGKLALELELSKLPANLKVQSNRTRAAVSIDGIDVGTAPISLSRPAGTYRVQVQEQGFQPYVTETRLRSGEQVTLRAVLDPETVALSERWWFWAGIGVLAVGIGVTTYALTRPDPERPPLNGGSLGWTVEVP
;
A
#
# COMPACT_ATOMS: atom_id res chain seq x y z
N MET A 1 -41.45 32.67 -40.89
CA MET A 1 -41.86 34.09 -41.00
C MET A 1 -41.98 34.62 -39.58
N ARG A 2 -41.32 35.66 -39.08
CA ARG A 2 -40.60 36.82 -39.65
C ARG A 2 -39.32 37.04 -38.84
N PHE A 3 -38.22 37.30 -39.52
CA PHE A 3 -37.01 37.92 -38.98
C PHE A 3 -37.18 39.45 -39.03
N SER A 4 -36.77 40.16 -37.99
CA SER A 4 -36.48 41.60 -38.06
C SER A 4 -35.73 42.10 -36.82
N HIS A 5 -34.47 42.53 -37.06
CA HIS A 5 -33.72 43.67 -36.50
C HIS A 5 -33.64 43.85 -34.96
N ARG A 6 -32.56 44.36 -34.34
CA ARG A 6 -31.43 45.18 -34.80
C ARG A 6 -30.31 45.14 -33.77
N VAL A 7 -29.12 45.45 -34.27
CA VAL A 7 -27.81 45.68 -33.64
C VAL A 7 -27.85 46.74 -32.53
N SER A 8 -27.06 46.54 -31.48
CA SER A 8 -26.36 47.62 -30.78
C SER A 8 -25.03 47.11 -30.23
N GLN A 9 -23.95 47.66 -30.79
CA GLN A 9 -22.58 47.49 -30.32
C GLN A 9 -22.39 48.28 -29.03
N GLY A 10 -21.73 47.66 -28.06
CA GLY A 10 -21.17 48.32 -26.88
C GLY A 10 -19.83 47.68 -26.56
N VAL A 11 -18.81 48.01 -27.34
CA VAL A 11 -17.42 47.68 -27.01
C VAL A 11 -16.97 48.67 -25.94
N THR A 12 -17.16 48.31 -24.68
CA THR A 12 -16.47 48.95 -23.57
C THR A 12 -15.05 48.39 -23.48
N LEU A 13 -14.09 49.17 -23.99
CA LEU A 13 -12.67 49.05 -23.67
C LEU A 13 -12.50 49.26 -22.16
N GLY A 14 -12.60 48.17 -21.39
CA GLY A 14 -12.16 48.17 -20.00
C GLY A 14 -10.65 48.26 -19.97
N LEU A 15 -10.11 49.38 -19.49
CA LEU A 15 -8.71 49.53 -19.13
C LEU A 15 -8.34 48.40 -18.16
N CYS A 16 -7.65 47.39 -18.68
CA CYS A 16 -6.97 46.39 -17.88
C CYS A 16 -5.76 47.08 -17.23
N SER A 17 -5.99 47.69 -16.06
CA SER A 17 -4.91 48.10 -15.16
C SER A 17 -4.20 46.83 -14.70
N LEU A 18 -3.16 46.42 -15.45
CA LEU A 18 -2.12 45.53 -14.97
C LEU A 18 -1.43 46.25 -13.81
N LEU A 19 -1.99 46.10 -12.61
CA LEU A 19 -1.23 46.23 -11.37
C LEU A 19 -0.22 45.09 -11.37
N LEU A 20 0.93 45.36 -11.98
CA LEU A 20 2.16 44.61 -11.78
C LEU A 20 2.43 44.61 -10.27
N TRP A 21 2.01 43.54 -9.60
CA TRP A 21 2.52 43.15 -8.31
C TRP A 21 3.98 42.78 -8.54
N LEU A 22 4.87 43.79 -8.47
CA LEU A 22 6.28 43.50 -8.27
C LEU A 22 6.36 42.75 -6.94
N PRO A 23 6.91 41.52 -6.90
CA PRO A 23 7.29 40.96 -5.63
C PRO A 23 8.29 41.94 -5.01
N ALA A 24 8.03 42.34 -3.77
CA ALA A 24 9.03 43.06 -2.97
C ALA A 24 10.34 42.27 -3.10
N ALA A 25 11.37 42.92 -3.64
CA ALA A 25 12.69 42.32 -3.73
C ALA A 25 13.04 41.78 -2.34
N PRO A 26 13.56 40.54 -2.22
CA PRO A 26 14.05 40.08 -0.93
C PRO A 26 15.08 41.12 -0.49
N ALA A 27 14.85 41.72 0.69
CA ALA A 27 15.83 42.58 1.32
C ALA A 27 17.15 41.82 1.27
N LEU A 28 18.14 42.39 0.56
CA LEU A 28 19.49 41.85 0.49
C LEU A 28 19.89 41.56 1.93
N ALA A 29 20.03 40.27 2.26
CA ALA A 29 20.62 39.86 3.51
C ALA A 29 21.99 40.53 3.54
N GLN A 30 22.11 41.59 4.33
CA GLN A 30 23.41 42.16 4.63
C GLN A 30 24.19 41.02 5.25
N THR A 31 25.16 40.51 4.50
CA THR A 31 26.20 39.64 5.06
C THR A 31 26.71 40.37 6.29
N ALA A 32 26.48 39.80 7.47
CA ALA A 32 27.03 40.32 8.70
C ALA A 32 28.54 40.56 8.47
N PRO A 33 29.07 41.74 8.85
CA PRO A 33 30.49 42.00 8.69
C PRO A 33 31.26 40.93 9.46
N ALA A 34 32.32 40.40 8.83
CA ALA A 34 33.23 39.50 9.51
C ALA A 34 33.73 40.19 10.80
N PRO A 35 33.73 39.51 11.96
CA PRO A 35 34.22 40.11 13.19
C PRO A 35 35.68 40.54 12.99
N THR A 36 35.95 41.82 13.23
CA THR A 36 37.30 42.39 13.25
C THR A 36 38.09 41.67 14.34
N PRO A 37 39.28 41.12 14.06
CA PRO A 37 40.06 40.45 15.09
C PRO A 37 40.51 41.48 16.14
N SER A 38 39.93 41.42 17.33
CA SER A 38 40.47 42.08 18.51
C SER A 38 41.84 41.46 18.82
N GLY A 39 42.89 42.26 18.72
CA GLY A 39 44.29 41.83 18.68
C GLY A 39 44.89 41.41 20.01
N ALA A 40 44.28 40.45 20.71
CA ALA A 40 44.81 40.00 22.01
C ALA A 40 45.08 38.49 22.17
N ASP A 41 44.80 37.63 21.17
CA ASP A 41 45.01 36.16 21.29
C ASP A 41 45.68 35.50 20.07
N SER A 42 46.52 36.23 19.32
CA SER A 42 47.10 35.75 18.05
C SER A 42 48.40 34.94 18.16
N ALA A 43 48.71 34.30 19.31
CA ALA A 43 49.95 33.50 19.45
C ALA A 43 49.73 31.99 19.65
N GLY A 44 48.51 31.56 20.00
CA GLY A 44 48.18 30.15 20.24
C GLY A 44 47.36 29.49 19.14
N SER A 45 46.55 30.26 18.41
CA SER A 45 45.59 29.75 17.42
C SER A 45 46.20 29.37 16.06
N GLU A 46 47.43 29.77 15.74
CA GLU A 46 48.07 29.48 14.44
C GLU A 46 48.74 28.10 14.36
N ARG A 47 48.86 27.37 15.49
CA ARG A 47 49.58 26.08 15.55
C ARG A 47 48.70 24.83 15.42
N ASP A 48 47.38 24.97 15.32
CA ASP A 48 46.46 23.84 15.11
C ASP A 48 46.10 23.72 13.61
N PRO A 49 46.58 22.68 12.90
CA PRO A 49 46.24 22.45 11.49
C PRO A 49 44.73 22.30 11.25
N SER A 50 43.95 21.88 12.25
CA SER A 50 42.50 21.79 12.16
C SER A 50 41.86 23.18 12.13
N ALA A 51 42.33 24.10 12.98
CA ALA A 51 41.92 25.50 13.00
C ALA A 51 42.10 26.20 11.65
N ALA A 52 43.29 26.04 11.05
CA ALA A 52 43.61 26.65 9.77
C ALA A 52 42.69 26.12 8.65
N LYS A 53 42.51 24.79 8.58
CA LYS A 53 41.62 24.15 7.58
C LYS A 53 40.14 24.50 7.78
N ALA A 54 39.70 24.63 9.03
CA ALA A 54 38.33 25.06 9.35
C ALA A 54 38.07 26.48 8.85
N ARG A 55 39.04 27.40 9.07
CA ARG A 55 38.97 28.79 8.60
C ARG A 55 39.00 28.88 7.08
N GLU A 56 39.90 28.14 6.44
CA GLU A 56 39.96 28.06 4.97
C GLU A 56 38.61 27.60 4.38
N SER A 57 38.05 26.53 4.92
CA SER A 57 36.75 26.01 4.49
C SER A 57 35.62 27.01 4.72
N PHE A 58 35.61 27.72 5.85
CA PHE A 58 34.64 28.77 6.14
C PHE A 58 34.72 29.92 5.13
N LEU A 59 35.92 30.44 4.85
CA LEU A 59 36.11 31.54 3.89
C LEU A 59 35.71 31.13 2.47
N ALA A 60 36.02 29.90 2.07
CA ALA A 60 35.56 29.35 0.80
C ALA A 60 34.02 29.27 0.75
N GLY A 61 33.37 28.82 1.82
CA GLY A 61 31.92 28.80 1.95
C GLY A 61 31.29 30.19 1.85
N ALA A 62 31.86 31.19 2.53
CA ALA A 62 31.40 32.57 2.50
C ALA A 62 31.47 33.18 1.09
N LYS A 63 32.57 32.93 0.36
CA LYS A 63 32.70 33.35 -1.04
C LYS A 63 31.64 32.70 -1.93
N LEU A 64 31.46 31.38 -1.82
CA LEU A 64 30.44 30.65 -2.59
C LEU A 64 29.01 31.13 -2.29
N ALA A 65 28.72 31.47 -1.03
CA ALA A 65 27.43 32.02 -0.62
C ALA A 65 27.20 33.41 -1.23
N ALA A 66 28.22 34.28 -1.25
CA ALA A 66 28.16 35.58 -1.92
C ALA A 66 27.88 35.43 -3.44
N ASP A 67 28.40 34.36 -4.05
CA ASP A 67 28.14 34.00 -5.45
C ASP A 67 26.82 33.24 -5.66
N LEU A 68 25.95 33.13 -4.64
CA LEU A 68 24.67 32.39 -4.66
C LEU A 68 24.80 30.88 -4.96
N ARG A 69 26.00 30.31 -4.80
CA ARG A 69 26.30 28.88 -4.99
C ARG A 69 25.98 28.10 -3.71
N TRP A 70 24.71 28.13 -3.31
CA TRP A 70 24.25 27.68 -1.99
C TRP A 70 24.59 26.22 -1.65
N ARG A 71 24.54 25.31 -2.63
CA ARG A 71 24.85 23.89 -2.40
C ARG A 71 26.33 23.68 -2.06
N GLU A 72 27.22 24.32 -2.80
CA GLU A 72 28.66 24.23 -2.59
C GLU A 72 29.08 24.99 -1.33
N ALA A 73 28.45 26.14 -1.06
CA ALA A 73 28.63 26.87 0.19
C ALA A 73 28.27 26.01 1.40
N LEU A 74 27.13 25.32 1.35
CA LEU A 74 26.69 24.39 2.40
C LEU A 74 27.74 23.31 2.67
N GLU A 75 28.27 22.66 1.63
CA GLU A 75 29.32 21.64 1.77
C GLU A 75 30.57 22.19 2.47
N ARG A 76 31.00 23.42 2.10
CA ARG A 76 32.16 24.06 2.72
C ARG A 76 31.93 24.45 4.17
N PHE A 77 30.74 24.95 4.51
CA PHE A 77 30.41 25.26 5.90
C PHE A 77 30.26 23.99 6.75
N GLU A 78 29.68 22.92 6.22
CA GLU A 78 29.62 21.62 6.91
C GLU A 78 31.02 21.04 7.14
N ALA A 79 31.93 21.17 6.16
CA ALA A 79 33.34 20.79 6.33
C ALA A 79 34.05 21.61 7.42
N SER A 80 33.81 22.93 7.47
CA SER A 80 34.32 23.80 8.51
C SER A 80 33.80 23.40 9.90
N ALA A 81 32.48 23.22 10.03
CA ALA A 81 31.82 22.85 11.29
C ALA A 81 32.25 21.46 11.80
N LYS A 82 32.60 20.53 10.91
CA LYS A 82 33.13 19.22 11.30
C LYS A 82 34.52 19.31 11.95
N LEU A 83 35.34 20.26 11.53
CA LEU A 83 36.68 20.49 12.08
C LEU A 83 36.62 21.35 13.34
N ARG A 84 35.78 22.39 13.34
CA ARG A 84 35.56 23.29 14.46
C ARG A 84 34.07 23.70 14.52
N PRO A 85 33.28 23.08 15.40
CA PRO A 85 31.91 23.53 15.66
C PRO A 85 31.90 24.96 16.21
N HIS A 86 31.01 25.80 15.67
CA HIS A 86 30.85 27.20 16.10
C HIS A 86 29.46 27.69 15.64
N PRO A 87 28.72 28.44 16.47
CA PRO A 87 27.33 28.77 16.17
C PRO A 87 27.18 29.74 14.99
N GLY A 88 28.16 30.60 14.74
CA GLY A 88 28.24 31.41 13.51
C GLY A 88 28.35 30.57 12.22
N THR A 89 29.09 29.45 12.25
CA THR A 89 29.16 28.51 11.12
C THR A 89 27.84 27.75 10.97
N THR A 90 27.23 27.34 12.10
CA THR A 90 25.90 26.71 12.12
C THR A 90 24.83 27.63 11.52
N TYR A 91 24.88 28.94 11.79
CA TYR A 91 23.99 29.93 11.19
C TYR A 91 24.12 29.96 9.66
N ASN A 92 25.35 30.00 9.14
CA ASN A 92 25.58 29.98 7.69
C ASN A 92 25.10 28.68 7.02
N ILE A 93 25.25 27.52 7.68
CA ILE A 93 24.66 26.25 7.25
C ILE A 93 23.13 26.38 7.14
N ALA A 94 22.48 26.96 8.16
CA ALA A 94 21.04 27.14 8.19
C ALA A 94 20.53 28.08 7.08
N ILE A 95 21.26 29.16 6.79
CA ILE A 95 20.98 30.08 5.68
C ILE A 95 21.07 29.35 4.34
N CYS A 96 22.13 28.57 4.10
CA CYS A 96 22.27 27.80 2.86
C CYS A 96 21.13 26.78 2.70
N GLN A 97 20.77 26.07 3.78
CA GLN A 97 19.64 25.13 3.76
C GLN A 97 18.31 25.82 3.45
N ARG A 98 18.06 27.01 4.02
CA ARG A 98 16.87 27.82 3.72
C ARG A 98 16.84 28.25 2.26
N ALA A 99 17.97 28.73 1.73
CA ALA A 99 18.09 29.14 0.32
C ALA A 99 17.85 27.97 -0.65
N LEU A 100 18.21 26.75 -0.25
CA LEU A 100 17.96 25.52 -1.01
C LEU A 100 16.54 24.96 -0.84
N GLY A 101 15.66 25.62 -0.09
CA GLY A 101 14.29 25.15 0.18
C GLY A 101 14.20 23.98 1.17
N GLN A 102 15.29 23.64 1.86
CA GLN A 102 15.35 22.58 2.87
C GLN A 102 14.93 23.13 4.23
N TYR A 103 13.73 23.71 4.34
CA TYR A 103 13.28 24.45 5.52
C TYR A 103 13.17 23.58 6.78
N THR A 104 12.87 22.28 6.64
CA THR A 104 12.89 21.33 7.75
C THR A 104 14.28 21.24 8.38
N ARG A 105 15.33 21.10 7.55
CA ARG A 105 16.73 21.06 8.00
C ARG A 105 17.17 22.43 8.52
N ALA A 106 16.84 23.50 7.79
CA ALA A 106 17.16 24.87 8.19
C ALA A 106 16.60 25.20 9.58
N ARG A 107 15.34 24.82 9.87
CA ARG A 107 14.72 25.01 11.18
C ARG A 107 15.53 24.34 12.29
N VAL A 108 15.93 23.08 12.08
CA VAL A 108 16.75 22.34 13.07
C VAL A 108 18.11 23.00 13.24
N SER A 109 18.73 23.46 12.17
CA SER A 109 20.02 24.15 12.22
C SER A 109 19.93 25.50 12.95
N PHE A 110 18.88 26.30 12.70
CA PHE A 110 18.64 27.56 13.44
C PHE A 110 18.31 27.32 14.92
N GLU A 111 17.55 26.27 15.25
CA GLU A 111 17.35 25.85 16.65
C GLU A 111 18.69 25.54 17.31
N ARG A 112 19.59 24.84 16.61
CA ARG A 112 20.94 24.56 17.10
C ARG A 112 21.79 25.82 17.30
N VAL A 113 21.67 26.84 16.46
CA VAL A 113 22.37 28.14 16.68
C VAL A 113 22.00 28.71 18.05
N LEU A 114 20.71 28.73 18.39
CA LEU A 114 20.25 29.28 19.68
C LEU A 114 20.71 28.45 20.89
N GLU A 115 20.88 27.13 20.72
CA GLU A 115 21.41 26.26 21.75
C GLU A 115 22.92 26.43 21.95
N GLU A 116 23.70 26.44 20.87
CA GLU A 116 25.15 26.65 20.89
C GLU A 116 25.52 28.06 21.40
N ALA A 117 24.68 29.07 21.10
CA ALA A 117 24.87 30.45 21.57
C ALA A 117 24.79 30.61 23.11
N LYS A 118 24.29 29.60 23.83
CA LYS A 118 24.29 29.60 25.31
C LYS A 118 25.69 29.40 25.88
N THR A 119 26.58 28.74 25.12
CA THR A 119 27.95 28.45 25.52
C THR A 119 28.98 29.31 24.81
N GLU A 120 28.71 29.74 23.58
CA GLU A 120 29.60 30.57 22.78
C GLU A 120 28.85 31.81 22.29
N ALA A 121 29.24 32.97 22.81
CA ALA A 121 28.49 34.20 22.59
C ALA A 121 28.43 34.59 21.11
N LEU A 122 27.23 35.00 20.67
CA LEU A 122 26.97 35.56 19.35
C LEU A 122 26.35 36.94 19.51
N ASP A 123 26.47 37.73 18.43
CA ASP A 123 25.82 39.04 18.37
C ASP A 123 24.31 38.93 18.59
N GLN A 124 23.77 39.83 19.41
CA GLN A 124 22.36 39.78 19.81
C GLN A 124 21.42 40.00 18.62
N SER A 125 21.79 40.85 17.65
CA SER A 125 20.98 41.07 16.45
C SER A 125 20.85 39.77 15.65
N LEU A 126 21.92 39.00 15.53
CA LEU A 126 21.90 37.70 14.84
C LEU A 126 20.96 36.70 15.53
N LEU A 127 20.90 36.71 16.87
CA LEU A 127 19.99 35.85 17.63
C LEU A 127 18.53 36.27 17.43
N ASP A 128 18.25 37.57 17.37
CA ASP A 128 16.92 38.10 17.09
C ASP A 128 16.46 37.75 15.67
N ASP A 129 17.34 37.90 14.68
CA ASP A 129 17.10 37.44 13.30
C ASP A 129 16.82 35.94 13.23
N THR A 130 17.61 35.13 13.97
CA THR A 130 17.43 33.67 14.05
C THR A 130 16.04 33.31 14.57
N ARG A 131 15.57 33.99 15.64
CA ARG A 131 14.22 33.78 16.20
C ARG A 131 13.13 34.19 15.21
N ALA A 132 13.32 35.31 14.50
CA ALA A 132 12.39 35.78 13.48
C ALA A 132 12.26 34.78 12.32
N ILE A 133 13.39 34.27 11.81
CA ILE A 133 13.42 33.26 10.75
C ILE A 133 12.73 31.97 11.22
N LEU A 134 12.98 31.49 12.45
CA LEU A 134 12.30 30.32 12.99
C LEU A 134 10.77 30.49 13.02
N ALA A 135 10.28 31.69 13.36
CA ALA A 135 8.85 32.00 13.33
C ALA A 135 8.28 31.97 11.90
N GLU A 136 9.04 32.46 10.91
CA GLU A 136 8.70 32.37 9.49
C GLU A 136 8.65 30.90 9.01
N LEU A 137 9.70 30.12 9.27
CA LEU A 137 9.78 28.72 8.85
C LEU A 137 8.62 27.88 9.40
N ARG A 138 8.20 28.13 10.65
CA ARG A 138 7.01 27.47 11.23
C ARG A 138 5.71 27.76 10.47
N ARG A 139 5.60 28.91 9.80
CA ARG A 139 4.46 29.28 8.96
C ARG A 139 4.56 28.71 7.55
N VAL A 140 5.77 28.59 7.00
CA VAL A 140 6.02 28.08 5.64
C VAL A 140 5.98 26.55 5.57
N LEU A 141 6.39 25.84 6.63
CA LEU A 141 6.35 24.38 6.67
C LEU A 141 4.91 23.85 6.57
N ALA A 142 4.73 22.87 5.69
CA ALA A 142 3.45 22.22 5.46
C ALA A 142 3.19 21.16 6.54
N ARG A 143 1.91 20.86 6.77
CA ARG A 143 1.45 19.88 7.76
C ARG A 143 0.50 18.88 7.12
N VAL A 144 0.88 17.61 7.15
CA VAL A 144 0.08 16.50 6.60
C VAL A 144 -0.41 15.63 7.75
N THR A 145 -1.71 15.43 7.84
CA THR A 145 -2.32 14.38 8.66
C THR A 145 -2.54 13.16 7.79
N LEU A 146 -1.81 12.08 8.04
CA LEU A 146 -1.85 10.86 7.23
C LEU A 146 -2.37 9.68 8.04
N THR A 147 -3.42 9.04 7.56
CA THR A 147 -3.92 7.76 8.08
C THR A 147 -3.45 6.63 7.17
N LEU A 148 -2.68 5.69 7.73
CA LEU A 148 -2.16 4.51 7.04
C LEU A 148 -2.97 3.26 7.42
N LYS A 149 -3.54 2.62 6.40
CA LYS A 149 -4.16 1.31 6.49
C LYS A 149 -3.38 0.34 5.63
N PRO A 150 -2.87 -0.77 6.19
CA PRO A 150 -2.88 -1.18 7.59
C PRO A 150 -1.86 -0.42 8.46
N LYS A 151 -2.06 -0.37 9.80
CA LYS A 151 -1.15 0.32 10.76
C LYS A 151 0.32 -0.09 10.65
N SER A 152 0.59 -1.32 10.24
CA SER A 152 1.94 -1.87 10.07
C SER A 152 2.58 -1.56 8.71
N ALA A 153 1.93 -0.73 7.88
CA ALA A 153 2.54 -0.18 6.69
C ALA A 153 3.78 0.65 7.05
N LYS A 154 4.79 0.54 6.20
CA LYS A 154 6.03 1.31 6.25
C LYS A 154 5.89 2.52 5.34
N LEU A 155 6.50 3.65 5.72
CA LEU A 155 6.42 4.90 4.97
C LEU A 155 7.82 5.54 4.85
N SER A 156 8.14 6.03 3.66
CA SER A 156 9.18 7.04 3.44
C SER A 156 8.64 8.20 2.60
N ILE A 157 9.25 9.36 2.75
CA ILE A 157 8.97 10.56 1.95
C ILE A 157 10.28 10.96 1.27
N ASP A 158 10.25 11.10 -0.05
CA ASP A 158 11.41 11.42 -0.89
C ASP A 158 12.61 10.49 -0.65
N GLY A 159 12.31 9.19 -0.47
CA GLY A 159 13.32 8.17 -0.20
C GLY A 159 13.96 8.26 1.19
N ARG A 160 13.38 9.02 2.13
CA ARG A 160 13.87 9.17 3.51
C ARG A 160 12.81 8.71 4.53
N PRO A 161 13.18 7.89 5.53
CA PRO A 161 12.29 7.58 6.64
C PRO A 161 11.93 8.84 7.44
N LEU A 162 10.78 8.82 8.11
CA LEU A 162 10.39 9.93 8.97
C LEU A 162 11.25 9.99 10.25
N ARG A 163 11.59 11.20 10.70
CA ARG A 163 12.12 11.44 12.05
C ARG A 163 10.97 11.66 13.02
N ARG A 164 11.07 11.17 14.25
CA ARG A 164 10.15 11.60 15.32
C ARG A 164 10.38 13.08 15.63
N GLY A 165 9.28 13.81 15.80
CA GLY A 165 9.27 15.22 16.20
C GLY A 165 8.63 15.41 17.57
N GLU A 166 8.44 16.68 17.93
CA GLU A 166 7.76 17.10 19.15
C GLU A 166 6.29 16.62 19.18
N ASN A 167 5.72 16.54 20.39
CA ASN A 167 4.30 16.23 20.62
C ASN A 167 3.82 14.95 19.89
N GLY A 168 4.72 13.99 19.71
CA GLY A 168 4.44 12.71 19.06
C GLY A 168 4.17 12.80 17.55
N GLY A 169 4.49 13.93 16.92
CA GLY A 169 4.48 14.12 15.47
C GLY A 169 5.73 13.57 14.78
N PHE A 170 5.81 13.79 13.47
CA PHE A 170 6.90 13.34 12.61
C PHE A 170 7.39 14.48 11.73
N VAL A 171 8.64 14.42 11.31
CA VAL A 171 9.24 15.38 10.38
C VAL A 171 9.92 14.63 9.23
N ALA A 172 9.61 15.00 7.99
CA ALA A 172 10.25 14.45 6.80
C ALA A 172 11.57 15.18 6.47
N GLY A 173 12.42 14.59 5.62
CA GLY A 173 13.62 15.25 5.09
C GLY A 173 14.84 15.32 6.04
N LEU A 174 14.70 14.92 7.30
CA LEU A 174 15.76 15.04 8.31
C LEU A 174 16.64 13.80 8.50
N ARG A 175 16.18 12.63 8.06
CA ARG A 175 16.96 11.39 8.11
C ARG A 175 17.70 11.18 6.80
N GLU A 176 18.77 10.40 6.84
CA GLU A 176 19.46 9.94 5.64
C GLU A 176 18.56 9.10 4.73
N PRO A 177 18.85 9.02 3.42
CA PRO A 177 18.13 8.16 2.50
C PRO A 177 18.10 6.71 3.00
N GLY A 178 16.95 6.07 2.89
CA GLY A 178 16.75 4.74 3.43
C GLY A 178 15.38 4.15 3.09
N PRO A 179 15.20 2.84 3.32
CA PRO A 179 13.96 2.16 3.02
C PRO A 179 12.79 2.69 3.87
N PRO A 180 11.53 2.56 3.43
CA PRO A 180 10.38 2.86 4.26
C PRO A 180 10.45 2.16 5.63
N GLU A 181 10.05 2.87 6.69
CA GLU A 181 10.01 2.33 8.05
C GLU A 181 8.60 2.42 8.62
N ALA A 182 8.26 1.50 9.54
CA ALA A 182 6.96 1.52 10.19
C ALA A 182 6.92 2.63 11.27
N PRO A 183 6.03 3.62 11.17
CA PRO A 183 5.98 4.72 12.14
C PRO A 183 5.40 4.29 13.51
N GLY A 184 4.85 3.07 13.61
CA GLY A 184 4.27 2.50 14.84
C GLY A 184 2.88 3.04 15.19
N LYS A 185 2.35 3.97 14.41
CA LYS A 185 1.02 4.57 14.56
C LYS A 185 0.27 4.54 13.22
N SER A 186 -1.05 4.44 13.26
CA SER A 186 -1.90 4.48 12.06
C SER A 186 -2.19 5.91 11.62
N SER A 187 -2.30 6.87 12.54
CA SER A 187 -2.48 8.28 12.23
C SER A 187 -1.20 9.07 12.58
N LEU A 188 -0.70 9.83 11.61
CA LEU A 188 0.56 10.54 11.64
C LEU A 188 0.31 12.03 11.41
N LYS A 189 0.89 12.88 12.26
CA LYS A 189 1.00 14.32 12.00
C LYS A 189 2.42 14.59 11.52
N ILE A 190 2.58 14.93 10.25
CA ILE A 190 3.86 15.04 9.57
C ILE A 190 4.09 16.50 9.19
N THR A 191 5.24 17.05 9.59
CA THR A 191 5.74 18.33 9.12
C THR A 191 6.77 18.09 8.02
N LEU A 192 6.66 18.81 6.91
CA LEU A 192 7.57 18.68 5.77
C LEU A 192 7.68 20.00 5.00
N ASP A 193 8.65 20.07 4.11
CA ASP A 193 8.87 21.23 3.24
C ASP A 193 7.67 21.46 2.30
N PRO A 194 7.45 22.68 1.78
CA PRO A 194 6.51 22.90 0.69
C PRO A 194 7.12 22.45 -0.65
N GLY A 195 6.26 22.22 -1.64
CA GLY A 195 6.66 21.75 -2.96
C GLY A 195 6.28 20.29 -3.21
N PRO A 196 6.85 19.67 -4.27
CA PRO A 196 6.53 18.30 -4.66
C PRO A 196 7.19 17.27 -3.73
N HIS A 197 6.44 16.25 -3.36
CA HIS A 197 6.90 15.12 -2.56
C HIS A 197 6.42 13.78 -3.11
N LEU A 198 7.22 12.75 -2.89
CA LEU A 198 6.92 11.36 -3.21
C LEU A 198 6.80 10.54 -1.93
N LEU A 199 5.60 10.05 -1.64
CA LEU A 199 5.34 9.12 -0.56
C LEU A 199 5.44 7.71 -1.11
N LEU A 200 6.28 6.89 -0.49
CA LEU A 200 6.37 5.46 -0.74
C LEU A 200 5.85 4.72 0.49
N ILE A 201 4.78 3.96 0.30
CA ILE A 201 4.18 3.13 1.33
C ILE A 201 4.32 1.67 0.93
N SER A 202 4.87 0.85 1.82
CA SER A 202 5.11 -0.57 1.54
C SER A 202 4.76 -1.45 2.73
N ARG A 203 4.38 -2.70 2.44
CA ARG A 203 4.19 -3.74 3.47
C ARG A 203 4.34 -5.12 2.83
N LYS A 204 4.99 -6.04 3.53
CA LYS A 204 5.06 -7.45 3.11
C LYS A 204 3.65 -8.03 2.90
N GLY A 205 3.42 -8.64 1.74
CA GLY A 205 2.10 -9.16 1.34
C GLY A 205 1.13 -8.08 0.85
N TYR A 206 1.63 -6.90 0.46
CA TYR A 206 0.84 -5.83 -0.13
C TYR A 206 1.58 -5.29 -1.35
N THR A 207 0.82 -4.73 -2.28
CA THR A 207 1.37 -3.97 -3.41
C THR A 207 1.90 -2.65 -2.87
N ASP A 208 3.12 -2.28 -3.25
CA ASP A 208 3.69 -0.98 -2.89
C ASP A 208 2.82 0.15 -3.49
N TYR A 209 2.62 1.20 -2.71
CA TYR A 209 1.82 2.35 -3.09
C TYR A 209 2.67 3.60 -3.13
N VAL A 210 2.68 4.26 -4.29
CA VAL A 210 3.45 5.47 -4.53
C VAL A 210 2.48 6.62 -4.76
N LYS A 211 2.58 7.67 -3.93
CA LYS A 211 1.75 8.87 -4.04
C LYS A 211 2.62 10.11 -4.25
N ARG A 212 2.41 10.78 -5.38
CA ARG A 212 2.90 12.14 -5.61
C ARG A 212 1.92 13.14 -5.00
N LEU A 213 2.44 14.14 -4.31
CA LEU A 213 1.66 15.28 -3.81
C LEU A 213 2.48 16.56 -3.90
N THR A 214 1.80 17.70 -3.93
CA THR A 214 2.44 19.01 -3.97
C THR A 214 1.81 19.88 -2.88
N LEU A 215 2.65 20.36 -1.97
CA LEU A 215 2.22 21.13 -0.80
C LEU A 215 2.46 22.60 -1.03
N ARG A 216 1.46 23.43 -0.73
CA ARG A 216 1.63 24.87 -0.67
C ARG A 216 2.36 25.26 0.62
N PRO A 217 3.12 26.38 0.62
CA PRO A 217 3.64 26.97 1.86
C PRO A 217 2.56 27.10 2.94
N GLY A 218 2.83 26.58 4.14
CA GLY A 218 1.91 26.56 5.29
C GLY A 218 0.68 25.66 5.11
N GLY A 219 0.60 24.93 4.00
CA GLY A 219 -0.53 24.11 3.62
C GLY A 219 -0.81 23.02 4.65
N LYS A 220 -2.10 22.74 4.82
CA LYS A 220 -2.59 21.62 5.64
C LYS A 220 -3.30 20.63 4.73
N LEU A 221 -2.98 19.35 4.85
CA LEU A 221 -3.58 18.29 4.03
C LEU A 221 -3.89 17.08 4.90
N ALA A 222 -5.07 16.50 4.73
CA ALA A 222 -5.45 15.23 5.34
C ALA A 222 -5.56 14.15 4.26
N LEU A 223 -4.93 13.00 4.48
CA LEU A 223 -4.93 11.87 3.56
C LEU A 223 -5.22 10.58 4.31
N GLU A 224 -5.97 9.70 3.65
CA GLU A 224 -6.14 8.32 4.07
C GLU A 224 -5.64 7.41 2.95
N LEU A 225 -4.66 6.58 3.25
CA LEU A 225 -4.02 5.69 2.30
C LEU A 225 -4.17 4.24 2.74
N GLU A 226 -4.74 3.44 1.86
CA GLU A 226 -4.97 2.01 2.09
C GLU A 226 -4.19 1.17 1.08
N LEU A 227 -3.35 0.27 1.59
CA LEU A 227 -2.60 -0.69 0.77
C LEU A 227 -3.48 -1.86 0.34
N SER A 228 -3.41 -2.22 -0.94
CA SER A 228 -4.01 -3.44 -1.47
C SER A 228 -3.10 -4.65 -1.23
N LYS A 229 -3.67 -5.79 -0.83
CA LYS A 229 -2.91 -7.05 -0.69
C LYS A 229 -2.39 -7.51 -2.07
N LEU A 230 -1.23 -8.17 -2.11
CA LEU A 230 -0.77 -8.84 -3.32
C LEU A 230 -1.75 -9.96 -3.70
N PRO A 231 -2.06 -10.15 -4.99
CA PRO A 231 -2.84 -11.29 -5.42
C PRO A 231 -2.05 -12.59 -5.23
N ALA A 232 -2.77 -13.69 -5.08
CA ALA A 232 -2.25 -15.04 -5.10
C ALA A 232 -2.47 -15.65 -6.48
N ASN A 233 -1.62 -16.60 -6.87
CA ASN A 233 -1.79 -17.37 -8.10
C ASN A 233 -2.24 -18.80 -7.76
N LEU A 234 -3.44 -19.17 -8.19
CA LEU A 234 -3.97 -20.52 -8.05
C LEU A 234 -3.82 -21.27 -9.37
N LYS A 235 -3.05 -22.36 -9.34
CA LYS A 235 -2.92 -23.31 -10.45
C LYS A 235 -3.74 -24.55 -10.14
N VAL A 236 -4.73 -24.85 -10.98
CA VAL A 236 -5.56 -26.05 -10.86
C VAL A 236 -5.15 -27.03 -11.96
N GLN A 237 -4.81 -28.25 -11.56
CA GLN A 237 -4.50 -29.37 -12.45
C GLN A 237 -5.48 -30.50 -12.19
N SER A 238 -5.71 -31.32 -13.21
CA SER A 238 -6.55 -32.52 -13.11
C SER A 238 -5.87 -33.70 -13.80
N ASN A 239 -6.15 -34.91 -13.33
CA ASN A 239 -5.84 -36.15 -14.06
C ASN A 239 -6.70 -36.32 -15.34
N ARG A 240 -7.73 -35.48 -15.54
CA ARG A 240 -8.57 -35.45 -16.73
C ARG A 240 -8.32 -34.16 -17.52
N THR A 241 -8.23 -34.26 -18.85
CA THR A 241 -7.82 -33.16 -19.73
C THR A 241 -8.93 -32.16 -20.09
N ARG A 242 -10.19 -32.45 -19.76
CA ARG A 242 -11.35 -31.58 -20.05
C ARG A 242 -12.13 -31.16 -18.81
N ALA A 243 -11.62 -31.45 -17.61
CA ALA A 243 -12.33 -31.17 -16.38
C ALA A 243 -12.60 -29.67 -16.21
N ALA A 244 -13.88 -29.30 -16.11
CA ALA A 244 -14.32 -27.95 -15.83
C ALA A 244 -13.98 -27.56 -14.40
N VAL A 245 -13.48 -26.35 -14.22
CA VAL A 245 -13.07 -25.79 -12.93
C VAL A 245 -13.99 -24.63 -12.60
N SER A 246 -14.55 -24.64 -11.41
CA SER A 246 -15.33 -23.54 -10.86
C SER A 246 -14.76 -23.09 -9.51
N ILE A 247 -14.88 -21.78 -9.25
CA ILE A 247 -14.45 -21.15 -8.00
C ILE A 247 -15.63 -20.38 -7.42
N ASP A 248 -16.01 -20.73 -6.20
CA ASP A 248 -17.20 -20.18 -5.50
C ASP A 248 -18.47 -20.26 -6.37
N GLY A 249 -18.58 -21.35 -7.16
CA GLY A 249 -19.70 -21.59 -8.07
C GLY A 249 -19.59 -20.89 -9.44
N ILE A 250 -18.56 -20.09 -9.69
CA ILE A 250 -18.34 -19.43 -10.98
C ILE A 250 -17.41 -20.28 -11.84
N ASP A 251 -17.85 -20.68 -13.03
CA ASP A 251 -17.01 -21.38 -14.03
C ASP A 251 -15.86 -20.48 -14.49
N VAL A 252 -14.63 -20.99 -14.38
CA VAL A 252 -13.40 -20.27 -14.74
C VAL A 252 -12.68 -20.92 -15.93
N GLY A 253 -13.20 -22.01 -16.50
CA GLY A 253 -12.61 -22.75 -17.62
C GLY A 253 -12.15 -24.16 -17.25
N THR A 254 -11.34 -24.78 -18.11
CA THR A 254 -10.94 -26.20 -17.96
C THR A 254 -9.51 -26.36 -17.45
N ALA A 255 -9.24 -27.42 -16.66
CA ALA A 255 -7.90 -27.77 -16.18
C ALA A 255 -7.00 -28.30 -17.33
N PRO A 256 -5.68 -27.99 -17.34
CA PRO A 256 -4.96 -27.17 -16.38
C PRO A 256 -5.17 -25.67 -16.58
N ILE A 257 -5.39 -24.92 -15.50
CA ILE A 257 -5.61 -23.47 -15.54
C ILE A 257 -4.86 -22.74 -14.43
N SER A 258 -4.42 -21.51 -14.69
CA SER A 258 -3.77 -20.62 -13.71
C SER A 258 -4.51 -19.30 -13.61
N LEU A 259 -4.82 -18.88 -12.38
CA LEU A 259 -5.72 -17.77 -12.08
C LEU A 259 -5.07 -16.87 -11.04
N SER A 260 -5.23 -15.55 -11.17
CA SER A 260 -4.84 -14.60 -10.12
C SER A 260 -6.05 -14.18 -9.32
N ARG A 261 -6.01 -14.33 -7.99
CA ARG A 261 -7.12 -14.02 -7.09
C ARG A 261 -6.62 -13.28 -5.83
N PRO A 262 -7.40 -12.35 -5.26
CA PRO A 262 -7.06 -11.75 -3.97
C PRO A 262 -6.86 -12.82 -2.88
N ALA A 263 -6.04 -12.52 -1.88
CA ALA A 263 -5.89 -13.41 -0.73
C ALA A 263 -7.24 -13.64 -0.04
N GLY A 264 -7.61 -14.91 0.16
CA GLY A 264 -8.93 -15.31 0.62
C GLY A 264 -9.06 -16.83 0.68
N THR A 265 -10.21 -17.32 1.14
CA THR A 265 -10.58 -18.74 1.04
C THR A 265 -11.57 -18.88 -0.10
N TYR A 266 -11.35 -19.89 -0.93
CA TYR A 266 -12.15 -20.15 -2.12
C TYR A 266 -12.57 -21.62 -2.16
N ARG A 267 -13.83 -21.89 -2.48
CA ARG A 267 -14.31 -23.23 -2.77
C ARG A 267 -14.01 -23.55 -4.23
N VAL A 268 -13.11 -24.49 -4.46
CA VAL A 268 -12.72 -24.96 -5.79
C VAL A 268 -13.44 -26.27 -6.07
N GLN A 269 -14.16 -26.32 -7.18
CA GLN A 269 -14.82 -27.53 -7.67
C GLN A 269 -14.29 -27.85 -9.06
N VAL A 270 -13.81 -29.08 -9.22
CA VAL A 270 -13.33 -29.62 -10.50
C VAL A 270 -14.22 -30.80 -10.87
N GLN A 271 -14.82 -30.77 -12.05
CA GLN A 271 -15.81 -31.76 -12.47
C GLN A 271 -15.62 -32.17 -13.94
N GLU A 272 -15.92 -33.43 -14.24
CA GLU A 272 -15.93 -33.99 -15.59
C GLU A 272 -17.10 -34.97 -15.68
N GLN A 273 -17.72 -35.11 -16.86
CA GLN A 273 -18.84 -36.03 -17.04
C GLN A 273 -18.42 -37.49 -16.78
N GLY A 274 -19.18 -38.20 -15.95
CA GLY A 274 -18.93 -39.61 -15.59
C GLY A 274 -17.92 -39.80 -14.45
N PHE A 275 -17.56 -38.73 -13.74
CA PHE A 275 -16.64 -38.75 -12.61
C PHE A 275 -17.25 -38.06 -11.39
N GLN A 276 -16.85 -38.49 -10.20
CA GLN A 276 -17.20 -37.79 -8.97
C GLN A 276 -16.51 -36.40 -8.94
N PRO A 277 -17.25 -35.31 -8.63
CA PRO A 277 -16.67 -33.98 -8.59
C PRO A 277 -15.70 -33.85 -7.42
N TYR A 278 -14.51 -33.31 -7.69
CA TYR A 278 -13.54 -32.96 -6.67
C TYR A 278 -13.88 -31.58 -6.11
N VAL A 279 -14.25 -31.49 -4.84
CA VAL A 279 -14.57 -30.22 -4.16
C VAL A 279 -13.60 -30.03 -2.99
N THR A 280 -12.93 -28.89 -2.95
CA THR A 280 -12.03 -28.54 -1.86
C THR A 280 -12.10 -27.06 -1.52
N GLU A 281 -11.82 -26.70 -0.27
CA GLU A 281 -11.59 -25.31 0.11
C GLU A 281 -10.09 -25.04 0.10
N THR A 282 -9.67 -24.01 -0.64
CA THR A 282 -8.27 -23.59 -0.68
C THR A 282 -8.12 -22.20 -0.12
N ARG A 283 -7.13 -22.03 0.76
CA ARG A 283 -6.79 -20.73 1.35
C ARG A 283 -5.60 -20.14 0.61
N LEU A 284 -5.84 -19.08 -0.13
CA LEU A 284 -4.81 -18.34 -0.85
C LEU A 284 -4.23 -17.23 0.04
N ARG A 285 -2.93 -17.29 0.36
CA ARG A 285 -2.23 -16.19 1.04
C ARG A 285 -1.72 -15.18 0.03
N SER A 286 -1.56 -13.94 0.48
CA SER A 286 -1.14 -12.85 -0.39
C SER A 286 0.25 -13.09 -0.99
N GLY A 287 0.34 -13.01 -2.33
CA GLY A 287 1.58 -13.27 -3.07
C GLY A 287 1.97 -14.75 -3.17
N GLU A 288 1.15 -15.67 -2.67
CA GLU A 288 1.42 -17.11 -2.71
C GLU A 288 1.07 -17.70 -4.08
N GLN A 289 1.78 -18.77 -4.46
CA GLN A 289 1.37 -19.65 -5.55
C GLN A 289 0.90 -20.99 -4.98
N VAL A 290 -0.37 -21.31 -5.17
CA VAL A 290 -0.97 -22.58 -4.72
C VAL A 290 -1.22 -23.46 -5.93
N THR A 291 -0.79 -24.72 -5.88
CA THR A 291 -1.10 -25.72 -6.91
C THR A 291 -2.03 -26.77 -6.35
N LEU A 292 -3.25 -26.85 -6.86
CA LEU A 292 -4.21 -27.90 -6.57
C LEU A 292 -4.14 -28.97 -7.66
N ARG A 293 -4.09 -30.23 -7.23
CA ARG A 293 -4.15 -31.40 -8.13
C ARG A 293 -5.43 -32.16 -7.80
N ALA A 294 -6.44 -31.98 -8.64
CA ALA A 294 -7.69 -32.72 -8.56
C ALA A 294 -7.51 -34.10 -9.18
N VAL A 295 -7.81 -35.14 -8.41
CA VAL A 295 -7.94 -36.51 -8.92
C VAL A 295 -9.42 -36.82 -8.95
N LEU A 296 -9.96 -37.03 -10.13
CA LEU A 296 -11.36 -37.41 -10.33
C LEU A 296 -11.45 -38.93 -10.51
N ASP A 297 -12.23 -39.58 -9.66
CA ASP A 297 -12.55 -41.00 -9.72
C ASP A 297 -13.82 -41.24 -10.53
N PRO A 298 -13.91 -42.32 -11.34
CA PRO A 298 -15.12 -42.66 -12.07
C PRO A 298 -16.32 -42.82 -11.14
N GLU A 299 -17.48 -42.34 -11.56
CA GLU A 299 -18.71 -42.51 -10.81
C GLU A 299 -19.14 -43.99 -10.87
N THR A 300 -18.94 -44.73 -9.78
CA THR A 300 -19.39 -46.12 -9.70
C THR A 300 -20.91 -46.14 -9.54
N VAL A 301 -21.62 -46.37 -10.64
CA VAL A 301 -23.06 -46.65 -10.60
C VAL A 301 -23.25 -47.94 -9.80
N ALA A 302 -23.90 -47.87 -8.64
CA ALA A 302 -24.22 -49.06 -7.87
C ALA A 302 -25.08 -49.98 -8.76
N LEU A 303 -24.59 -51.19 -9.05
CA LEU A 303 -25.29 -52.15 -9.91
C LEU A 303 -26.72 -52.46 -9.41
N SER A 304 -27.01 -52.21 -8.13
CA SER A 304 -28.31 -52.33 -7.49
C SER A 304 -29.39 -51.36 -8.00
N GLU A 305 -29.03 -50.27 -8.69
CA GLU A 305 -30.00 -49.33 -9.29
C GLU A 305 -30.35 -49.67 -10.74
N ARG A 306 -29.70 -50.67 -11.34
CA ARG A 306 -30.05 -51.14 -12.68
C ARG A 306 -31.20 -52.14 -12.59
N TRP A 307 -32.35 -51.81 -13.19
CA TRP A 307 -33.56 -52.66 -13.18
C TRP A 307 -33.30 -54.13 -13.59
N TRP A 308 -32.34 -54.37 -14.47
CA TRP A 308 -31.98 -55.72 -14.90
C TRP A 308 -31.25 -56.55 -13.82
N PHE A 309 -30.65 -55.91 -12.81
CA PHE A 309 -30.07 -56.59 -11.64
C PHE A 309 -31.16 -57.36 -10.87
N TRP A 310 -32.36 -56.79 -10.72
CA TRP A 310 -33.54 -57.49 -10.19
C TRP A 310 -34.19 -58.44 -11.20
N ALA A 311 -34.13 -58.15 -12.50
CA ALA A 311 -34.64 -59.07 -13.52
C ALA A 311 -33.91 -60.43 -13.50
N GLY A 312 -32.61 -60.46 -13.19
CA GLY A 312 -31.85 -61.72 -13.06
C GLY A 312 -32.20 -62.56 -11.82
N ILE A 313 -32.42 -61.93 -10.66
CA ILE A 313 -32.77 -62.63 -9.41
C ILE A 313 -34.23 -63.13 -9.43
N GLY A 314 -35.15 -62.36 -10.03
CA GLY A 314 -36.57 -62.73 -10.13
C GLY A 314 -36.84 -64.00 -10.95
N VAL A 315 -36.07 -64.23 -12.03
CA VAL A 315 -36.20 -65.44 -12.87
C VAL A 315 -35.79 -66.71 -12.10
N LEU A 316 -34.81 -66.61 -11.20
CA LEU A 316 -34.30 -67.74 -10.42
C LEU A 316 -35.31 -68.19 -9.34
N ALA A 317 -36.01 -67.24 -8.70
CA ALA A 317 -37.03 -67.55 -7.69
C ALA A 317 -38.31 -68.18 -8.30
N VAL A 318 -38.77 -67.70 -9.46
CA VAL A 318 -39.94 -68.26 -10.16
C VAL A 318 -39.62 -69.68 -10.68
N GLY A 319 -38.41 -69.90 -11.20
CA GLY A 319 -37.96 -71.22 -11.65
C GLY A 319 -37.97 -72.26 -10.52
N ILE A 320 -37.46 -71.91 -9.34
CA ILE A 320 -37.50 -72.81 -8.17
C ILE A 320 -38.96 -73.10 -7.76
N GLY A 321 -39.79 -72.06 -7.60
CA GLY A 321 -41.18 -72.23 -7.15
C GLY A 321 -42.04 -73.10 -8.08
N VAL A 322 -41.92 -72.93 -9.40
CA VAL A 322 -42.64 -73.76 -10.39
C VAL A 322 -42.12 -75.20 -10.37
N THR A 323 -40.81 -75.40 -10.23
CA THR A 323 -40.21 -76.74 -10.19
C THR A 323 -40.60 -77.48 -8.91
N THR A 324 -40.60 -76.80 -7.75
CA THR A 324 -41.04 -77.39 -6.48
C THR A 324 -42.53 -77.72 -6.54
N TYR A 325 -43.38 -76.82 -7.04
CA TYR A 325 -44.82 -77.09 -7.17
C TYR A 325 -45.12 -78.26 -8.12
N ALA A 326 -44.39 -78.37 -9.24
CA ALA A 326 -44.55 -79.48 -10.16
C ALA A 326 -44.12 -80.84 -9.55
N LEU A 327 -43.11 -80.84 -8.67
CA LEU A 327 -42.61 -82.04 -8.00
C LEU A 327 -43.42 -82.44 -6.77
N THR A 328 -44.10 -81.52 -6.09
CA THR A 328 -44.84 -81.79 -4.85
C THR A 328 -46.36 -81.73 -4.98
N ARG A 329 -46.89 -81.46 -6.18
CA ARG A 329 -48.35 -81.44 -6.37
C ARG A 329 -48.94 -82.84 -6.04
N PRO A 330 -49.98 -82.92 -5.19
CA PRO A 330 -50.71 -84.17 -4.99
C PRO A 330 -51.49 -84.55 -6.26
N ASP A 331 -51.60 -85.85 -6.55
CA ASP A 331 -52.42 -86.33 -7.65
C ASP A 331 -53.89 -85.90 -7.45
N PRO A 332 -54.59 -85.43 -8.49
CA PRO A 332 -55.96 -84.96 -8.35
C PRO A 332 -56.88 -86.13 -7.98
N GLU A 333 -57.39 -86.12 -6.74
CA GLU A 333 -58.47 -87.02 -6.34
C GLU A 333 -59.74 -86.69 -7.11
N ARG A 334 -60.33 -87.70 -7.76
CA ARG A 334 -61.63 -87.55 -8.43
C ARG A 334 -62.72 -87.35 -7.37
N PRO A 335 -63.56 -86.31 -7.47
CA PRO A 335 -64.62 -86.09 -6.49
C PRO A 335 -65.61 -87.27 -6.50
N PRO A 336 -66.15 -87.68 -5.34
CA PRO A 336 -67.17 -88.71 -5.27
C PRO A 336 -68.43 -88.26 -6.01
N LEU A 337 -69.03 -89.19 -6.77
CA LEU A 337 -70.09 -88.95 -7.76
C LEU A 337 -71.41 -88.37 -7.20
N ASN A 338 -71.57 -88.20 -5.89
CA ASN A 338 -72.84 -87.79 -5.27
C ASN A 338 -72.65 -86.63 -4.28
N GLY A 339 -72.36 -85.43 -4.79
CA GLY A 339 -72.18 -84.23 -3.95
C GLY A 339 -72.41 -82.89 -4.65
N GLY A 340 -73.25 -82.85 -5.69
CA GLY A 340 -73.63 -81.59 -6.33
C GLY A 340 -74.56 -80.74 -5.45
N SER A 341 -74.20 -79.47 -5.24
CA SER A 341 -74.84 -78.49 -4.35
C SER A 341 -76.22 -77.98 -4.80
N LEU A 342 -76.92 -78.73 -5.65
CA LEU A 342 -78.22 -78.31 -6.21
C LEU A 342 -79.42 -79.14 -5.72
N GLY A 343 -79.24 -80.10 -4.80
CA GLY A 343 -80.36 -80.62 -4.00
C GLY A 343 -81.49 -81.34 -4.75
N TRP A 344 -81.25 -81.85 -5.97
CA TRP A 344 -82.21 -82.69 -6.69
C TRP A 344 -81.79 -84.16 -6.60
N THR A 345 -82.17 -84.84 -5.52
CA THR A 345 -82.21 -86.31 -5.48
C THR A 345 -83.67 -86.74 -5.46
N VAL A 346 -84.09 -87.42 -6.51
CA VAL A 346 -85.30 -88.24 -6.48
C VAL A 346 -84.87 -89.61 -5.97
N GLU A 347 -85.26 -89.94 -4.73
CA GLU A 347 -85.19 -91.32 -4.24
C GLU A 347 -86.31 -92.13 -4.92
N VAL A 348 -85.97 -93.28 -5.49
CA VAL A 348 -86.92 -94.29 -5.95
C VAL A 348 -86.55 -95.61 -5.26
N PRO A 349 -87.51 -96.35 -4.68
CA PRO A 349 -87.26 -97.71 -4.18
C PRO A 349 -86.97 -98.72 -5.29
#